data_AF-A0A2U3I0S6-F1
#
_entry.id   AF-A0A2U3I0S6-F1
#
_cell.length_a   1.000
_cell.length_b   1.000
_cell.length_c   1.000
_cell.angle_alpha   90.00
_cell.angle_beta   90.00
_cell.angle_gamma   90.00
#
_symmetry.space_group_name_H-M   'P 1'
#
loop_
_entity.id
_entity.type
_entity.pdbx_description
1 polymer ?
#
loop_
_entity_poly.entity_id
_entity_poly.type
_entity_poly.pdbx_seq_one_letter_code
_entity_poly.pdbx_strand_id
1 'polypeptide(L)'
;MWLLTCDAHAQPFATNQKAARFVTEVVMNDFHTAQAGGGYVFSYDSHETEESLAARLDQWLSGNDPHAILMEPAEKQALFSFYWAASMMPANSPCFRDIADPGCGADLSKWMARELDDDPRFIRAYEAAKKPLGLPPLEHNAH
;
A
#
# COMPACT_ATOMS: atom_id res chain seq x y z
N MET A 1 12.23 31.19 -31.09
CA MET A 1 11.56 29.90 -30.85
C MET A 1 12.04 29.42 -29.49
N TRP A 2 11.30 29.71 -28.42
CA TRP A 2 11.64 29.30 -27.05
C TRP A 2 10.81 28.05 -26.71
N LEU A 3 11.51 26.96 -26.41
CA LEU A 3 10.92 25.69 -25.98
C LEU A 3 10.45 25.84 -24.53
N LEU A 4 9.14 25.85 -24.32
CA LEU A 4 8.53 25.63 -23.01
C LEU A 4 8.60 24.13 -22.73
N THR A 5 9.70 23.66 -22.14
CA THR A 5 9.69 22.37 -21.45
C THR A 5 8.92 22.57 -20.17
N CYS A 6 7.62 22.24 -20.18
CA CYS A 6 6.90 21.99 -18.95
C CYS A 6 7.52 20.74 -18.33
N ASP A 7 8.47 20.92 -17.41
CA ASP A 7 8.87 19.87 -16.48
C ASP A 7 7.64 19.51 -15.66
N ALA A 8 6.92 18.48 -16.11
CA ALA A 8 5.94 17.78 -15.30
C ALA A 8 6.73 17.05 -14.21
N HIS A 9 7.17 17.79 -13.18
CA HIS A 9 7.75 17.20 -11.99
C HIS A 9 6.71 16.24 -11.40
N ALA A 10 6.98 14.94 -11.46
CA ALA A 10 6.19 13.93 -10.77
C ALA A 10 6.13 14.33 -9.29
N GLN A 11 4.92 14.42 -8.74
CA GLN A 11 4.76 14.76 -7.32
C GLN A 11 5.52 13.71 -6.48
N PRO A 12 6.34 14.14 -5.51
CA PRO A 12 7.05 13.21 -4.66
C PRO A 12 6.05 12.40 -3.84
N PHE A 13 6.42 11.16 -3.50
CA PHE A 13 5.64 10.37 -2.56
C PHE A 13 5.48 11.12 -1.24
N ALA A 14 4.24 11.23 -0.78
CA ALA A 14 3.89 11.80 0.50
C ALA A 14 2.94 10.85 1.23
N THR A 15 3.28 10.53 2.48
CA THR A 15 2.52 9.58 3.27
C THR A 15 1.13 10.12 3.62
N ASN A 16 0.11 9.34 3.33
CA ASN A 16 -1.26 9.53 3.78
C ASN A 16 -1.44 8.72 5.07
N GLN A 17 -1.46 9.42 6.21
CA GLN A 17 -1.53 8.81 7.53
C GLN A 17 -2.70 7.84 7.71
N LYS A 18 -3.86 8.14 7.09
CA LYS A 18 -5.06 7.29 7.19
C LYS A 18 -4.87 5.98 6.44
N ALA A 19 -4.32 6.06 5.23
CA ALA A 19 -4.01 4.88 4.43
C ALA A 19 -2.88 4.05 5.06
N ALA A 20 -1.86 4.71 5.62
CA ALA A 20 -0.78 4.04 6.33
C ALA A 20 -1.32 3.21 7.51
N ARG A 21 -2.16 3.81 8.36
CA ARG A 21 -2.83 3.10 9.46
C ARG A 21 -3.66 1.91 8.98
N PHE A 22 -4.46 2.09 7.91
CA PHE A 22 -5.23 1.00 7.34
C PHE A 22 -4.36 -0.18 6.90
N VAL A 23 -3.24 0.09 6.20
CA VAL A 23 -2.30 -0.96 5.77
C VAL A 23 -1.64 -1.64 6.97
N THR A 24 -1.29 -0.87 8.01
CA THR A 24 -0.79 -1.46 9.26
C THR A 24 -1.81 -2.42 9.86
N GLU A 25 -3.09 -2.05 9.97
CA GLU A 25 -4.13 -2.93 10.49
C GLU A 25 -4.32 -4.19 9.63
N VAL A 26 -4.28 -4.05 8.30
CA VAL A 26 -4.35 -5.21 7.37
C VAL A 26 -3.20 -6.19 7.64
N VAL A 27 -1.98 -5.68 7.77
CA VAL A 27 -0.80 -6.53 8.04
C VAL A 27 -0.86 -7.13 9.45
N MET A 28 -1.30 -6.38 10.46
CA MET A 28 -1.42 -6.91 11.83
C MET A 28 -2.46 -8.03 11.89
N ASN A 29 -3.60 -7.88 11.23
CA ASN A 29 -4.61 -8.93 11.18
C ASN A 29 -4.12 -10.19 10.45
N ASP A 30 -3.40 -10.04 9.34
CA ASP A 30 -2.78 -11.16 8.62
C ASP A 30 -1.68 -11.83 9.48
N PHE A 31 -0.87 -11.04 10.19
CA PHE A 31 0.14 -11.53 11.12
C PHE A 31 -0.46 -12.33 12.29
N HIS A 32 -1.53 -11.82 12.91
CA HIS A 32 -2.25 -12.56 13.96
C HIS A 32 -2.83 -13.87 13.44
N THR A 33 -3.33 -13.87 12.20
CA THR A 33 -3.82 -15.09 11.54
C THR A 33 -2.68 -16.10 11.34
N ALA A 34 -1.52 -15.64 10.90
CA ALA A 34 -0.32 -16.47 10.77
C ALA A 34 0.11 -17.07 12.12
N GLN A 35 0.16 -16.27 13.17
CA GLN A 35 0.52 -16.70 14.53
C GLN A 35 -0.45 -17.74 15.09
N ALA A 36 -1.73 -17.64 14.74
CA ALA A 36 -2.76 -18.63 15.11
C ALA A 36 -2.67 -19.94 14.28
N GLY A 37 -1.73 -20.04 13.34
CA GLY A 37 -1.59 -21.19 12.43
C GLY A 37 -2.60 -21.21 11.29
N GLY A 38 -3.24 -20.06 10.99
CA GLY A 38 -4.14 -19.88 9.87
C GLY A 38 -3.40 -19.65 8.54
N GLY A 39 -4.18 -19.53 7.46
CA GLY A 39 -3.64 -19.11 6.16
C GLY A 39 -3.39 -17.60 6.15
N TYR A 40 -2.22 -17.19 5.68
CA TYR A 40 -1.78 -15.80 5.64
C TYR A 40 -1.20 -15.45 4.28
N VAL A 41 -1.18 -14.16 3.96
CA VAL A 41 -0.80 -13.64 2.64
C VAL A 41 0.64 -13.14 2.63
N PHE A 42 1.10 -12.51 3.71
CA PHE A 42 2.41 -11.86 3.75
C PHE A 42 3.45 -12.68 4.49
N SER A 43 4.69 -12.55 4.06
CA SER A 43 5.84 -13.21 4.67
C SER A 43 6.27 -12.47 5.93
N TYR A 44 6.47 -13.23 7.00
CA TYR A 44 6.92 -12.72 8.29
C TYR A 44 8.21 -13.40 8.71
N ASP A 45 9.13 -12.63 9.30
CA ASP A 45 10.33 -13.19 9.92
C ASP A 45 9.93 -14.09 11.11
N SER A 46 10.68 -15.18 11.33
CA SER A 46 10.37 -16.15 12.40
C SER A 46 10.49 -15.57 13.81
N HIS A 47 11.19 -14.45 13.96
CA HIS A 47 11.32 -13.69 15.21
C HIS A 47 10.59 -12.34 15.17
N GLU A 48 9.76 -12.10 14.15
CA GLU A 48 8.96 -10.88 14.04
C GLU A 48 7.98 -10.78 15.23
N THR A 49 7.81 -9.56 15.74
CA THR A 49 6.83 -9.21 16.77
C THR A 49 5.90 -8.13 16.23
N GLU A 50 4.74 -7.93 16.84
CA GLU A 50 3.83 -6.84 16.43
C GLU A 50 4.52 -5.47 16.48
N GLU A 51 5.30 -5.22 17.54
CA GLU A 51 6.02 -3.95 17.72
C GLU A 51 7.09 -3.74 16.64
N SER A 52 7.92 -4.75 16.38
CA SER A 52 8.95 -4.66 15.35
C SER A 52 8.34 -4.55 13.94
N LEU A 53 7.26 -5.26 13.66
CA LEU A 53 6.56 -5.22 12.39
C LEU A 53 5.91 -3.85 12.16
N ALA A 54 5.24 -3.30 13.17
CA ALA A 54 4.61 -1.98 13.10
C ALA A 54 5.66 -0.88 12.85
N ALA A 55 6.79 -0.93 13.57
CA ALA A 55 7.89 0.02 13.38
C ALA A 55 8.50 -0.07 11.97
N ARG A 56 8.70 -1.29 11.45
CA ARG A 56 9.21 -1.50 10.09
C ARG A 56 8.23 -1.01 9.02
N LEU A 57 6.93 -1.25 9.20
CA LEU A 57 5.89 -0.75 8.30
C LEU A 57 5.83 0.78 8.28
N ASP A 58 5.88 1.43 9.45
CA ASP A 58 5.90 2.89 9.55
C ASP A 58 7.14 3.47 8.86
N GLN A 59 8.31 2.89 9.13
CA GLN A 59 9.56 3.28 8.49
C GLN A 59 9.51 3.10 6.96
N TRP A 60 8.95 1.98 6.47
CA TRP A 60 8.77 1.75 5.04
C TRP A 60 7.79 2.76 4.42
N LEU A 61 6.60 2.94 5.00
CA LEU A 61 5.55 3.87 4.53
C LEU A 61 5.95 5.35 4.65
N SER A 62 7.00 5.67 5.40
CA SER A 62 7.62 7.00 5.40
C SER A 62 8.32 7.32 4.07
N GLY A 63 8.64 6.30 3.26
CA GLY A 63 9.39 6.44 2.01
C GLY A 63 10.90 6.69 2.19
N ASN A 64 11.40 6.67 3.44
CA ASN A 64 12.81 6.95 3.73
C ASN A 64 13.70 5.70 3.67
N ASP A 65 13.12 4.51 3.85
CA ASP A 65 13.86 3.24 3.79
C ASP A 65 13.03 2.16 3.05
N PRO A 66 13.32 1.92 1.75
CA PRO A 66 12.61 0.91 0.96
C PRO A 66 12.91 -0.54 1.40
N HIS A 67 13.90 -0.75 2.26
CA HIS A 67 14.31 -2.06 2.77
C HIS A 67 13.85 -2.32 4.21
N ALA A 68 13.14 -1.39 4.83
CA ALA A 68 12.71 -1.51 6.23
C ALA A 68 11.80 -2.73 6.48
N ILE A 69 10.98 -3.12 5.50
CA ILE A 69 10.17 -4.35 5.57
C ILE A 69 10.81 -5.48 4.75
N LEU A 70 10.85 -6.68 5.34
CA LEU A 70 11.36 -7.91 4.74
C LEU A 70 10.23 -8.67 4.04
N MET A 71 9.78 -8.11 2.92
CA MET A 71 8.75 -8.71 2.07
C MET A 71 9.23 -8.76 0.62
N GLU A 72 8.77 -9.76 -0.11
CA GLU A 72 9.04 -9.94 -1.53
C GLU A 72 8.44 -8.78 -2.36
N PRO A 73 8.97 -8.50 -3.56
CA PRO A 73 8.49 -7.38 -4.38
C PRO A 73 6.98 -7.40 -4.66
N ALA A 74 6.41 -8.59 -4.90
CA ALA A 74 4.98 -8.75 -5.16
C ALA A 74 4.12 -8.41 -3.93
N GLU A 75 4.61 -8.72 -2.72
CA GLU A 75 3.94 -8.40 -1.47
C GLU A 75 3.95 -6.89 -1.21
N LYS A 76 5.08 -6.23 -1.46
CA LYS A 76 5.19 -4.76 -1.39
C LYS A 76 4.23 -4.08 -2.35
N GLN A 77 4.10 -4.61 -3.58
CA GLN A 77 3.12 -4.13 -4.54
C GLN A 77 1.69 -4.29 -4.00
N ALA A 78 1.33 -5.47 -3.48
CA ALA A 78 0.01 -5.70 -2.88
C ALA A 78 -0.28 -4.74 -1.70
N LEU A 79 0.69 -4.50 -0.83
CA LEU A 79 0.55 -3.50 0.25
C LEU A 79 0.33 -2.10 -0.30
N PHE A 80 1.03 -1.73 -1.36
CA PHE A 80 0.82 -0.44 -2.01
C PHE A 80 -0.56 -0.32 -2.66
N SER A 81 -1.10 -1.40 -3.25
CA SER A 81 -2.47 -1.47 -3.75
C SER A 81 -3.50 -1.17 -2.65
N PHE A 82 -3.36 -1.81 -1.48
CA PHE A 82 -4.19 -1.53 -0.30
C PHE A 82 -4.05 -0.09 0.19
N TYR A 83 -2.82 0.42 0.25
CA TYR A 83 -2.52 1.80 0.63
C TYR A 83 -3.18 2.80 -0.31
N TRP A 84 -3.03 2.62 -1.62
CA TRP A 84 -3.61 3.52 -2.61
C TRP A 84 -5.13 3.49 -2.54
N ALA A 85 -5.74 2.30 -2.49
CA ALA A 85 -7.19 2.16 -2.35
C ALA A 85 -7.69 2.92 -1.12
N ALA A 86 -7.06 2.73 0.05
CA ALA A 86 -7.41 3.42 1.29
C ALA A 86 -7.20 4.94 1.21
N SER A 87 -6.20 5.41 0.46
CA SER A 87 -5.96 6.84 0.24
C SER A 87 -7.10 7.52 -0.54
N MET A 88 -7.81 6.75 -1.37
CA MET A 88 -8.90 7.20 -2.23
C MET A 88 -10.28 7.07 -1.56
N MET A 89 -10.41 6.24 -0.54
CA MET A 89 -11.66 6.07 0.21
C MET A 89 -12.10 7.35 0.93
N PRO A 90 -13.42 7.59 1.04
CA PRO A 90 -13.93 8.75 1.77
C PRO A 90 -13.53 8.67 3.25
N ALA A 91 -13.41 9.83 3.91
CA ALA A 91 -12.94 9.89 5.31
C ALA A 91 -13.83 9.13 6.30
N ASN A 92 -15.12 8.95 5.98
CA ASN A 92 -16.10 8.23 6.78
C ASN A 92 -16.26 6.75 6.37
N SER A 93 -15.35 6.20 5.56
CA SER A 93 -15.40 4.78 5.19
C SER A 93 -15.32 3.88 6.44
N PRO A 94 -16.13 2.81 6.51
CA PRO A 94 -16.05 1.84 7.61
C PRO A 94 -14.66 1.22 7.80
N CYS A 95 -13.85 1.13 6.72
CA CYS A 95 -12.48 0.61 6.77
C CYS A 95 -11.57 1.32 7.77
N PHE A 96 -11.83 2.58 8.10
CA PHE A 96 -11.01 3.33 9.06
C PHE A 96 -11.44 3.15 10.52
N ARG A 97 -12.54 2.44 10.74
CA ARG A 97 -13.01 2.05 12.07
C ARG A 97 -12.69 0.59 12.35
N ASP A 98 -13.00 -0.28 11.40
CA ASP A 98 -12.83 -1.72 11.53
C ASP A 98 -12.63 -2.34 10.14
N ILE A 99 -11.49 -2.99 9.93
CA ILE A 99 -11.16 -3.65 8.66
C ILE A 99 -11.98 -4.93 8.42
N ALA A 100 -12.56 -5.51 9.48
CA ALA A 100 -13.46 -6.66 9.40
C ALA A 100 -14.92 -6.24 9.14
N ASP A 101 -15.23 -4.94 9.14
CA ASP A 101 -16.57 -4.45 8.80
C ASP A 101 -16.92 -4.85 7.35
N PRO A 102 -18.08 -5.49 7.10
CA PRO A 102 -18.47 -5.86 5.73
C PRO A 102 -18.53 -4.67 4.76
N GLY A 103 -18.84 -3.48 5.27
CA GLY A 103 -18.81 -2.24 4.50
C GLY A 103 -17.40 -1.82 4.07
N CYS A 104 -16.37 -2.24 4.82
CA CYS A 104 -14.99 -2.02 4.41
C CYS A 104 -14.65 -2.80 3.13
N GLY A 105 -14.99 -4.09 3.09
CA GLY A 105 -14.73 -4.92 1.92
C GLY A 105 -15.34 -4.36 0.63
N ALA A 106 -16.53 -3.74 0.72
CA ALA A 106 -17.19 -3.09 -0.40
C ALA A 106 -16.43 -1.84 -0.90
N ASP A 107 -16.03 -0.96 0.02
CA ASP A 107 -15.24 0.24 -0.33
C ASP A 107 -13.86 -0.13 -0.90
N LEU A 108 -13.21 -1.12 -0.30
CA LEU A 108 -11.92 -1.61 -0.75
C LEU A 108 -11.99 -2.23 -2.15
N SER A 109 -12.93 -3.15 -2.36
CA SER A 109 -13.12 -3.82 -3.66
C SER A 109 -13.39 -2.81 -4.77
N LYS A 110 -14.17 -1.76 -4.49
CA LYS A 110 -14.46 -0.69 -5.45
C LYS A 110 -13.20 0.04 -5.92
N TRP A 111 -12.27 0.32 -5.02
CA TRP A 111 -11.03 1.03 -5.37
C TRP A 111 -10.00 0.08 -5.99
N MET A 112 -9.87 -1.15 -5.49
CA MET A 112 -9.01 -2.16 -6.10
C MET A 112 -9.43 -2.49 -7.54
N ALA A 113 -10.74 -2.52 -7.85
CA ALA A 113 -11.20 -2.70 -9.23
C ALA A 113 -10.70 -1.59 -10.18
N ARG A 114 -10.55 -0.36 -9.68
CA ARG A 114 -10.04 0.77 -10.48
C ARG A 114 -8.54 0.67 -10.73
N GLU A 115 -7.79 0.15 -9.77
CA GLU A 115 -6.39 -0.18 -9.98
C GLU A 115 -6.23 -1.20 -11.11
N LEU A 116 -7.05 -2.26 -11.11
CA LEU A 116 -7.05 -3.27 -12.17
C LEU A 116 -7.42 -2.70 -13.55
N ASP A 117 -8.24 -1.65 -13.58
CA ASP A 117 -8.60 -0.91 -14.80
C ASP A 117 -7.60 0.21 -15.15
N ASP A 118 -6.35 0.13 -14.67
CA ASP A 118 -5.26 1.09 -14.95
C ASP A 118 -5.62 2.55 -14.62
N ASP A 119 -6.29 2.81 -13.48
CA ASP A 119 -6.65 4.17 -13.06
C ASP A 119 -5.41 5.08 -13.13
N PRO A 120 -5.41 6.17 -13.92
CA PRO A 120 -4.24 7.02 -14.08
C PRO A 120 -3.73 7.62 -12.75
N ARG A 121 -4.60 7.70 -11.73
CA ARG A 121 -4.21 8.14 -10.38
C ARG A 121 -3.42 7.07 -9.64
N PHE A 122 -3.72 5.79 -9.85
CA PHE A 122 -2.93 4.67 -9.34
C PHE A 122 -1.54 4.68 -9.97
N ILE A 123 -1.46 4.69 -11.31
CA ILE A 123 -0.19 4.66 -12.04
C ILE A 123 0.72 5.82 -11.59
N ARG A 124 0.19 7.04 -11.49
CA ARG A 124 0.97 8.19 -11.01
C ARG A 124 1.43 8.03 -9.56
N ALA A 125 0.57 7.55 -8.67
CA ALA A 125 0.93 7.33 -7.27
C ALA A 125 1.98 6.22 -7.14
N TYR A 126 1.85 5.15 -7.93
CA TYR A 126 2.78 4.04 -7.96
C TYR A 126 4.15 4.48 -8.44
N GLU A 127 4.25 5.18 -9.56
CA GLU A 127 5.54 5.68 -10.08
C GLU A 127 6.21 6.65 -9.10
N ALA A 128 5.43 7.49 -8.41
CA ALA A 128 5.96 8.35 -7.35
C ALA A 128 6.49 7.56 -6.14
N ALA A 129 5.85 6.45 -5.79
CA ALA A 129 6.19 5.60 -4.65
C ALA A 129 7.23 4.51 -4.97
N LYS A 130 7.46 4.22 -6.25
CA LYS A 130 8.29 3.11 -6.72
C LYS A 130 9.67 3.08 -6.11
N LYS A 131 10.40 4.21 -6.19
CA LYS A 131 11.73 4.31 -5.59
C LYS A 131 11.68 4.45 -4.06
N PRO A 132 10.86 5.35 -3.46
CA PRO A 132 10.77 5.49 -2.01
C PRO A 132 10.41 4.20 -1.25
N LEU A 133 9.53 3.37 -1.83
CA LEU A 133 9.04 2.15 -1.22
C LEU A 133 9.70 0.87 -1.79
N GLY A 134 10.61 0.99 -2.76
CA GLY A 134 11.26 -0.16 -3.39
C GLY A 134 10.27 -1.10 -4.08
N LEU A 135 9.26 -0.54 -4.75
CA LEU A 135 8.25 -1.31 -5.47
C LEU A 135 8.84 -1.88 -6.78
N PRO A 136 8.39 -3.07 -7.22
CA PRO A 136 8.76 -3.59 -8.53
C PRO A 136 8.24 -2.69 -9.65
N PRO A 137 8.75 -2.80 -10.89
CA PRO A 137 8.12 -2.20 -12.05
C PRO A 137 6.66 -2.65 -12.19
N LEU A 138 5.75 -1.72 -12.53
CA LEU A 138 4.41 -2.11 -12.98
C LEU A 138 4.53 -2.85 -14.29
N GLU A 139 4.22 -4.14 -14.28
CA GLU A 139 3.86 -4.84 -15.51
C GLU A 139 2.50 -4.28 -15.92
N HIS A 140 2.50 -3.43 -16.94
CA HIS A 140 1.26 -2.96 -17.53
C HIS A 140 0.60 -4.19 -18.14
N ASN A 141 -0.55 -4.60 -17.62
CA ASN A 141 -1.34 -5.60 -18.28
C ASN A 141 -1.76 -5.00 -19.63
N ALA A 142 -1.18 -5.52 -20.71
CA ALA A 142 -1.69 -5.29 -22.05
C ALA A 142 -3.04 -6.01 -22.15
N HIS A 143 -4.09 -5.39 -21.61
CA HIS A 143 -5.48 -5.82 -21.77
C HIS A 143 -5.96 -5.53 -23.18
#